data_AF-A0A6M0F2I3-F1
#
_entry.id   AF-A0A6M0F2I3-F1
#
_cell.length_a   1.000
_cell.length_b   1.000
_cell.length_c   1.000
_cell.angle_alpha   90.00
_cell.angle_beta   90.00
_cell.angle_gamma   90.00
#
_symmetry.space_group_name_H-M   'P 1'
#
loop_
_entity.id
_entity.type
_entity.pdbx_description
1 polymer ?
#
loop_
_entity_poly.entity_id
_entity_poly.type
_entity_poly.pdbx_seq_one_letter_code
_entity_poly.pdbx_strand_id
1 'polypeptide(L)'
;MNMKSSHQSSDPMSPNFKTAPNAVKRLTASVAAIVMGQVAVLGTMSIMAPSAHSIPLPFRTRNEPTSRQFDACVETLMDLDIDIPTTVDVCGAAIAPKALAHCVEDIATETSLASSDALVGCVRVRQPEQTADCVVDLDEDFDGALSGPILGYCSRSLLPTIFKNCVQGIYTEEMTDPMDVMDACVEADYDAPQVFLPTFERSGPGSGTGATE
;
A
#
# COMPACT_ATOMS: atom_id res chain seq x y z
N MET A 1 49.84 38.43 29.15
CA MET A 1 49.88 37.21 30.01
C MET A 1 48.64 36.39 29.62
N ASN A 2 48.60 35.65 28.51
CA ASN A 2 49.27 34.39 28.11
C ASN A 2 49.01 33.18 29.02
N MET A 3 47.96 32.40 28.70
CA MET A 3 47.82 30.92 28.76
C MET A 3 46.70 30.60 27.73
N LYS A 4 46.80 29.91 26.58
CA LYS A 4 47.42 28.61 26.17
C LYS A 4 46.85 27.45 27.00
N SER A 5 46.37 26.30 26.52
CA SER A 5 45.95 25.67 25.25
C SER A 5 45.54 24.23 25.66
N SER A 6 44.60 23.59 24.93
CA SER A 6 44.46 22.12 24.67
C SER A 6 42.97 21.81 24.39
N HIS A 7 42.50 21.53 23.18
CA HIS A 7 42.65 20.34 22.31
C HIS A 7 42.20 18.99 22.93
N GLN A 8 41.01 18.53 22.52
CA GLN A 8 40.59 17.12 22.31
C GLN A 8 39.21 17.23 21.60
N SER A 9 39.01 17.05 20.28
CA SER A 9 39.30 15.93 19.36
C SER A 9 38.77 14.59 19.86
N SER A 10 37.51 14.31 19.55
CA SER A 10 36.93 12.96 19.60
C SER A 10 36.05 12.79 18.36
N ASP A 11 36.55 11.98 17.45
CA ASP A 11 36.01 11.68 16.13
C ASP A 11 34.66 10.93 16.14
N PRO A 12 33.92 10.98 15.02
CA PRO A 12 32.63 10.30 14.85
C PRO A 12 32.78 8.78 14.69
N MET A 13 31.89 8.05 15.36
CA MET A 13 31.75 6.60 15.27
C MET A 13 31.05 6.21 13.95
N SER A 14 31.82 5.78 12.94
CA SER A 14 31.30 5.11 11.75
C SER A 14 30.97 3.63 12.04
N PRO A 15 29.80 3.11 11.65
CA PRO A 15 29.62 1.67 11.46
C PRO A 15 30.08 1.23 10.06
N ASN A 16 31.14 0.43 10.05
CA ASN A 16 31.62 -0.37 8.93
C ASN A 16 30.57 -1.45 8.57
N PHE A 17 29.86 -1.32 7.44
CA PHE A 17 29.12 -2.44 6.86
C PHE A 17 29.92 -3.04 5.70
N LYS A 18 30.54 -4.19 6.00
CA LYS A 18 31.30 -5.02 5.07
C LYS A 18 30.36 -5.62 4.02
N THR A 19 30.55 -5.23 2.76
CA THR A 19 29.96 -5.88 1.59
C THR A 19 30.46 -7.32 1.45
N ALA A 20 29.56 -8.28 1.36
CA ALA A 20 29.87 -9.65 0.94
C ALA A 20 29.13 -9.97 -0.37
N PRO A 21 29.84 -10.37 -1.44
CA PRO A 21 29.24 -10.77 -2.70
C PRO A 21 28.86 -12.26 -2.65
N ASN A 22 27.58 -12.59 -2.77
CA ASN A 22 27.16 -13.97 -3.00
C ASN A 22 26.31 -14.08 -4.26
N ALA A 23 26.95 -14.64 -5.28
CA ALA A 23 26.40 -15.02 -6.57
C ALA A 23 25.33 -16.11 -6.40
N VAL A 24 24.06 -15.77 -6.68
CA VAL A 24 23.01 -16.77 -6.85
C VAL A 24 22.99 -17.20 -8.31
N LYS A 25 23.58 -18.38 -8.51
CA LYS A 25 23.76 -19.07 -9.77
C LYS A 25 22.39 -19.47 -10.34
N ARG A 26 22.13 -19.06 -11.59
CA ARG A 26 20.99 -19.45 -12.42
C ARG A 26 20.88 -20.99 -12.48
N LEU A 27 19.72 -21.53 -12.11
CA LEU A 27 19.31 -22.89 -12.41
C LEU A 27 18.19 -22.85 -13.43
N THR A 28 18.60 -22.80 -14.70
CA THR A 28 17.76 -23.16 -15.84
C THR A 28 17.79 -24.68 -15.97
N ALA A 29 16.68 -25.35 -15.73
CA ALA A 29 16.50 -26.76 -16.07
C ALA A 29 15.36 -26.88 -17.08
N SER A 30 15.75 -27.09 -18.34
CA SER A 30 14.90 -27.53 -19.44
C SER A 30 14.20 -28.83 -19.06
N VAL A 31 12.87 -28.86 -19.15
CA VAL A 31 12.11 -30.10 -19.23
C VAL A 31 11.45 -30.12 -20.60
N ALA A 32 12.16 -30.70 -21.56
CA ALA A 32 11.66 -30.98 -22.89
C ALA A 32 11.78 -32.49 -23.15
N ALA A 33 10.70 -33.04 -23.71
CA ALA A 33 10.46 -34.44 -24.11
C ALA A 33 10.35 -35.40 -22.91
N ILE A 34 9.35 -36.29 -22.84
CA ILE A 34 8.99 -37.38 -23.76
C ILE A 34 7.52 -37.72 -23.42
N VAL A 35 6.60 -37.98 -24.36
CA VAL A 35 6.13 -39.34 -24.72
C VAL A 35 5.31 -39.24 -26.01
N MET A 36 5.74 -39.96 -27.05
CA MET A 36 4.92 -40.33 -28.21
C MET A 36 4.30 -41.72 -27.99
N GLY A 37 3.07 -41.92 -28.46
CA GLY A 37 2.40 -43.22 -28.63
C GLY A 37 1.20 -43.40 -27.68
N GLN A 38 -0.01 -43.76 -28.09
CA GLN A 38 -0.50 -44.29 -29.36
C GLN A 38 -1.97 -43.90 -29.62
N VAL A 39 -2.36 -44.01 -30.90
CA VAL A 39 -3.72 -43.92 -31.43
C VAL A 39 -4.35 -45.31 -31.42
N ALA A 40 -5.55 -45.49 -30.85
CA ALA A 40 -6.48 -46.55 -31.25
C ALA A 40 -7.92 -46.35 -30.73
N VAL A 41 -8.82 -46.09 -31.68
CA VAL A 41 -10.15 -46.70 -31.86
C VAL A 41 -11.35 -46.26 -30.99
N LEU A 42 -12.21 -45.47 -31.65
CA LEU A 42 -13.68 -45.54 -31.80
C LEU A 42 -14.53 -46.08 -30.63
N GLY A 43 -15.13 -45.14 -29.89
CA GLY A 43 -16.38 -45.33 -29.16
C GLY A 43 -17.11 -43.99 -29.09
N THR A 44 -18.00 -43.72 -30.04
CA THR A 44 -18.85 -42.51 -30.00
C THR A 44 -19.99 -42.73 -29.03
N MET A 45 -19.77 -42.44 -27.75
CA MET A 45 -20.86 -42.07 -26.85
C MET A 45 -20.98 -40.54 -26.85
N SER A 46 -22.09 -40.05 -27.38
CA SER A 46 -22.47 -38.64 -27.34
C SER A 46 -22.62 -38.19 -25.90
N ILE A 47 -21.59 -37.52 -25.37
CA ILE A 47 -21.68 -36.76 -24.14
C ILE A 47 -22.41 -35.46 -24.50
N MET A 48 -23.65 -35.30 -24.05
CA MET A 48 -24.31 -34.00 -24.00
C MET A 48 -23.49 -33.12 -23.04
N ALA A 49 -22.57 -32.34 -23.60
CA ALA A 49 -21.90 -31.29 -22.86
C ALA A 49 -22.94 -30.23 -22.48
N PRO A 50 -23.10 -29.86 -21.19
CA PRO A 50 -23.84 -28.67 -20.85
C PRO A 50 -23.16 -27.48 -21.52
N SER A 51 -23.94 -26.68 -22.23
CA SER A 51 -23.50 -25.46 -22.90
C SER A 51 -22.90 -24.51 -21.88
N ALA A 52 -21.58 -24.58 -21.73
CA ALA A 52 -20.76 -23.61 -21.02
C ALA A 52 -20.92 -22.27 -21.73
N HIS A 53 -21.86 -21.47 -21.26
CA HIS A 53 -21.92 -20.05 -21.58
C HIS A 53 -20.71 -19.43 -20.88
N SER A 54 -19.62 -19.27 -21.62
CA SER A 54 -18.44 -18.53 -21.18
C SER A 54 -18.85 -17.08 -20.95
N ILE A 55 -19.11 -16.73 -19.69
CA ILE A 55 -19.23 -15.34 -19.25
C ILE A 55 -17.83 -14.73 -19.37
N PRO A 56 -17.60 -13.73 -20.23
CA PRO A 56 -16.34 -13.02 -20.26
C PRO A 56 -16.23 -12.25 -18.94
N LEU A 57 -15.44 -12.76 -17.99
CA LEU A 57 -15.03 -11.96 -16.85
C LEU A 57 -14.13 -10.84 -17.39
N PRO A 58 -14.43 -9.56 -17.10
CA PRO A 58 -13.50 -8.49 -17.41
C PRO A 58 -12.31 -8.66 -16.47
N PHE A 59 -11.27 -9.35 -16.94
CA PHE A 59 -9.96 -9.24 -16.33
C PHE A 59 -9.56 -7.77 -16.41
N ARG A 60 -9.55 -7.09 -15.26
CA ARG A 60 -8.91 -5.78 -15.16
C ARG A 60 -7.43 -6.00 -15.51
N THR A 61 -7.02 -5.51 -16.68
CA THR A 61 -5.62 -5.45 -17.02
C THR A 61 -4.95 -4.61 -15.95
N ARG A 62 -3.96 -5.18 -15.26
CA ARG A 62 -3.06 -4.38 -14.42
C ARG A 62 -2.39 -3.39 -15.38
N ASN A 63 -2.72 -2.11 -15.27
CA ASN A 63 -2.00 -1.09 -16.02
C ASN A 63 -0.56 -1.14 -15.52
N GLU A 64 0.34 -1.59 -16.39
CA GLU A 64 1.77 -1.49 -16.09
C GLU A 64 2.15 -0.01 -16.02
N PRO A 65 2.99 0.39 -15.05
CA PRO A 65 3.49 1.74 -14.99
C PRO A 65 4.16 2.10 -16.31
N THR A 66 3.80 3.26 -16.87
CA THR A 66 4.48 3.75 -18.08
C THR A 66 5.87 4.26 -17.72
N SER A 67 6.80 4.30 -18.68
CA SER A 67 8.13 4.90 -18.45
C SER A 67 8.02 6.32 -17.92
N ARG A 68 7.07 7.12 -18.43
CA ARG A 68 6.82 8.49 -17.96
C ARG A 68 6.41 8.57 -16.49
N GLN A 69 5.70 7.57 -15.96
CA GLN A 69 5.32 7.54 -14.55
C GLN A 69 6.51 7.16 -13.67
N PHE A 70 7.40 6.30 -14.17
CA PHE A 70 8.65 5.99 -13.49
C PHE A 70 9.59 7.18 -13.49
N ASP A 71 9.77 7.85 -14.64
CA ASP A 71 10.61 9.04 -14.79
C ASP A 71 10.16 10.15 -13.82
N ALA A 72 8.85 10.43 -13.77
CA ALA A 72 8.27 11.39 -12.84
C ALA A 72 8.52 10.99 -11.37
N CYS A 73 8.40 9.69 -11.04
CA CYS A 73 8.68 9.22 -9.67
C CYS A 73 10.13 9.47 -9.26
N VAL A 74 11.07 9.14 -10.16
CA VAL A 74 12.50 9.30 -9.88
C VAL A 74 12.87 10.78 -9.75
N GLU A 75 12.39 11.63 -10.66
CA GLU A 75 12.64 13.07 -10.64
C GLU A 75 12.15 13.69 -9.33
N THR A 76 10.88 13.49 -8.97
CA THR A 76 10.29 14.02 -7.73
C THR A 76 11.04 13.56 -6.48
N LEU A 77 11.36 12.26 -6.34
CA LEU A 77 12.06 11.78 -5.14
C LEU A 77 13.51 12.30 -5.06
N MET A 78 14.18 12.49 -6.19
CA MET A 78 15.51 13.09 -6.21
C MET A 78 15.49 14.57 -5.85
N ASP A 79 14.46 15.31 -6.27
CA ASP A 79 14.27 16.72 -5.90
C ASP A 79 14.00 16.89 -4.40
N LEU A 80 13.52 15.83 -3.72
CA LEU A 80 13.33 15.75 -2.27
C LEU A 80 14.57 15.23 -1.51
N ASP A 81 15.74 15.24 -2.16
CA ASP A 81 17.04 14.77 -1.63
C ASP A 81 17.06 13.27 -1.23
N ILE A 82 16.19 12.43 -1.81
CA ILE A 82 16.25 10.98 -1.62
C ILE A 82 17.32 10.35 -2.52
N ASP A 83 18.15 9.48 -1.93
CA ASP A 83 19.27 8.88 -2.65
C ASP A 83 18.82 8.04 -3.86
N ILE A 84 19.62 8.09 -4.93
CA ILE A 84 19.36 7.38 -6.19
C ILE A 84 19.09 5.87 -5.99
N PRO A 85 19.93 5.10 -5.25
CA PRO A 85 19.66 3.67 -5.08
C PRO A 85 18.30 3.40 -4.42
N THR A 86 17.91 4.15 -3.40
CA THR A 86 16.61 4.03 -2.75
C THR A 86 15.48 4.42 -3.71
N THR A 87 15.60 5.54 -4.39
CA THR A 87 14.61 6.04 -5.36
C THR A 87 14.32 5.03 -6.47
N VAL A 88 15.36 4.42 -7.05
CA VAL A 88 15.20 3.39 -8.10
C VAL A 88 14.52 2.14 -7.56
N ASP A 89 14.87 1.71 -6.35
CA ASP A 89 14.28 0.52 -5.72
C ASP A 89 12.78 0.74 -5.41
N VAL A 90 12.42 1.85 -4.77
CA VAL A 90 11.04 2.15 -4.39
C VAL A 90 10.14 2.43 -5.60
N CYS A 91 10.59 3.25 -6.56
CA CYS A 91 9.83 3.51 -7.78
C CYS A 91 9.69 2.24 -8.64
N GLY A 92 10.69 1.35 -8.62
CA GLY A 92 10.65 0.07 -9.33
C GLY A 92 9.73 -0.97 -8.68
N ALA A 93 9.60 -0.92 -7.36
CA ALA A 93 8.70 -1.81 -6.60
C ALA A 93 7.25 -1.29 -6.53
N ALA A 94 7.03 0.02 -6.75
CA ALA A 94 5.73 0.65 -6.62
C ALA A 94 4.72 0.17 -7.66
N ILE A 95 3.49 -0.11 -7.21
CA ILE A 95 2.37 -0.42 -8.11
C ILE A 95 1.93 0.81 -8.90
N ALA A 96 2.03 1.99 -8.29
CA ALA A 96 1.69 3.28 -8.88
C ALA A 96 2.81 4.29 -8.58
N PRO A 97 3.91 4.30 -9.36
CA PRO A 97 5.10 5.11 -9.05
C PRO A 97 4.80 6.61 -8.94
N LYS A 98 4.00 7.15 -9.86
CA LYS A 98 3.61 8.56 -9.82
C LYS A 98 2.82 8.92 -8.54
N ALA A 99 1.89 8.08 -8.12
CA ALA A 99 1.10 8.30 -6.91
C ALA A 99 1.96 8.19 -5.64
N LEU A 100 2.92 7.26 -5.63
CA LEU A 100 3.91 7.16 -4.55
C LEU A 100 4.70 8.47 -4.42
N ALA A 101 5.20 9.01 -5.53
CA ALA A 101 5.99 10.23 -5.53
C ALA A 101 5.18 11.44 -5.02
N HIS A 102 3.95 11.62 -5.50
CA HIS A 102 3.06 12.66 -4.97
C HIS A 102 2.81 12.51 -3.48
N CYS A 103 2.55 11.29 -3.00
CA CYS A 103 2.35 11.08 -1.56
C CYS A 103 3.55 11.56 -0.72
N VAL A 104 4.77 11.33 -1.19
CA VAL A 104 5.99 11.77 -0.49
C VAL A 104 6.18 13.28 -0.61
N GLU A 105 5.96 13.85 -1.81
CA GLU A 105 6.06 15.28 -2.09
C GLU A 105 5.09 16.10 -1.25
N ASP A 106 3.81 15.74 -1.25
CA ASP A 106 2.75 16.45 -0.52
C ASP A 106 3.08 16.44 0.98
N ILE A 107 3.40 15.27 1.55
CA ILE A 107 3.74 15.16 2.99
C ILE A 107 5.03 15.93 3.32
N ALA A 108 6.07 15.83 2.50
CA ALA A 108 7.35 16.48 2.78
C ALA A 108 7.30 18.01 2.63
N THR A 109 6.39 18.53 1.81
CA THR A 109 6.27 19.97 1.54
C THR A 109 5.21 20.65 2.40
N GLU A 110 4.16 19.94 2.79
CA GLU A 110 3.03 20.50 3.54
C GLU A 110 3.06 20.17 5.04
N THR A 111 3.95 19.28 5.48
CA THR A 111 4.11 18.94 6.91
C THR A 111 5.53 19.16 7.41
N SER A 112 5.75 18.98 8.72
CA SER A 112 7.09 19.06 9.33
C SER A 112 7.95 17.80 9.17
N LEU A 113 7.47 16.78 8.45
CA LEU A 113 8.14 15.49 8.30
C LEU A 113 9.30 15.54 7.30
N ALA A 114 10.36 14.79 7.60
CA ALA A 114 11.44 14.59 6.64
C ALA A 114 10.96 13.73 5.45
N SER A 115 11.47 14.02 4.24
CA SER A 115 11.16 13.27 3.02
C SER A 115 11.39 11.76 3.17
N SER A 116 12.38 11.36 3.95
CA SER A 116 12.67 9.94 4.24
C SER A 116 11.57 9.28 5.07
N ASP A 117 10.98 10.00 6.02
CA ASP A 117 9.92 9.48 6.88
C ASP A 117 8.61 9.38 6.10
N ALA A 118 8.30 10.41 5.30
CA ALA A 118 7.21 10.39 4.34
C ALA A 118 7.32 9.20 3.37
N LEU A 119 8.52 8.93 2.83
CA LEU A 119 8.77 7.78 1.96
C LEU A 119 8.45 6.46 2.66
N VAL A 120 8.90 6.28 3.91
CA VAL A 120 8.61 5.05 4.68
C VAL A 120 7.10 4.85 4.85
N GLY A 121 6.36 5.93 5.09
CA GLY A 121 4.89 5.90 5.19
C GLY A 121 4.20 5.58 3.87
N CYS A 122 4.64 6.16 2.75
CA CYS A 122 3.99 6.03 1.45
C CYS A 122 4.31 4.72 0.70
N VAL A 123 5.46 4.09 0.94
CA VAL A 123 5.87 2.88 0.19
C VAL A 123 4.99 1.66 0.50
N ARG A 124 4.38 1.62 1.69
CA ARG A 124 3.63 0.43 2.17
C ARG A 124 2.12 0.54 2.00
N VAL A 125 1.61 1.65 1.48
CA VAL A 125 0.17 1.89 1.37
C VAL A 125 -0.40 1.48 0.01
N ARG A 126 -1.67 1.09 0.01
CA ARG A 126 -2.40 0.75 -1.24
C ARG A 126 -2.95 1.96 -1.96
N GLN A 127 -3.13 3.08 -1.25
CA GLN A 127 -3.72 4.31 -1.75
C GLN A 127 -2.85 5.50 -1.32
N PRO A 128 -1.72 5.75 -2.01
CA PRO A 128 -0.78 6.81 -1.65
C PRO A 128 -1.45 8.20 -1.59
N GLU A 129 -2.23 8.57 -2.60
CA GLU A 129 -2.90 9.89 -2.66
C GLU A 129 -3.83 10.11 -1.45
N GLN A 130 -4.70 9.15 -1.13
CA GLN A 130 -5.58 9.28 0.05
C GLN A 130 -4.80 9.28 1.38
N THR A 131 -3.64 8.63 1.42
CA THR A 131 -2.79 8.65 2.62
C THR A 131 -2.18 10.03 2.79
N ALA A 132 -1.71 10.68 1.72
CA ALA A 132 -1.21 12.04 1.78
C ALA A 132 -2.30 13.03 2.19
N ASP A 133 -3.47 12.99 1.56
CA ASP A 133 -4.63 13.82 1.94
C ASP A 133 -4.99 13.64 3.43
N CYS A 134 -4.93 12.40 3.93
CA CYS A 134 -5.19 12.11 5.34
C CYS A 134 -4.15 12.75 6.26
N VAL A 135 -2.88 12.69 5.89
CA VAL A 135 -1.78 13.20 6.70
C VAL A 135 -1.75 14.70 6.69
N VAL A 136 -1.83 15.34 5.53
CA VAL A 136 -1.76 16.80 5.36
C VAL A 136 -2.92 17.47 6.10
N ASP A 137 -4.15 17.03 5.87
CA ASP A 137 -5.32 17.64 6.50
C ASP A 137 -5.28 17.53 8.03
N LEU A 138 -4.92 16.35 8.56
CA LEU A 138 -4.82 16.19 10.01
C LEU A 138 -3.60 16.93 10.59
N ASP A 139 -2.49 17.01 9.86
CA ASP A 139 -1.33 17.78 10.31
C ASP A 139 -1.68 19.26 10.43
N GLU A 140 -2.44 19.80 9.47
CA GLU A 140 -3.01 21.14 9.52
C GLU A 140 -3.96 21.31 10.72
N ASP A 141 -4.90 20.39 10.92
CA ASP A 141 -5.87 20.43 12.04
C ASP A 141 -5.20 20.40 13.44
N PHE A 142 -4.01 19.79 13.53
CA PHE A 142 -3.24 19.67 14.77
C PHE A 142 -1.98 20.57 14.80
N ASP A 143 -1.92 21.61 13.96
CA ASP A 143 -0.82 22.59 13.91
C ASP A 143 0.59 21.95 13.81
N GLY A 144 0.72 20.81 13.13
CA GLY A 144 1.98 20.09 12.96
C GLY A 144 2.50 19.37 14.21
N ALA A 145 1.75 19.35 15.32
CA ALA A 145 2.24 18.79 16.59
C ALA A 145 2.36 17.25 16.56
N LEU A 146 1.66 16.59 15.64
CA LEU A 146 1.46 15.13 15.62
C LEU A 146 1.79 14.49 14.27
N SER A 147 2.58 15.13 13.41
CA SER A 147 2.84 14.66 12.04
C SER A 147 3.28 13.19 11.96
N GLY A 148 4.21 12.78 12.84
CA GLY A 148 4.72 11.40 12.89
C GLY A 148 3.65 10.37 13.28
N PRO A 149 2.97 10.54 14.44
CA PRO A 149 1.82 9.71 14.80
C PRO A 149 0.75 9.64 13.72
N ILE A 150 0.34 10.79 13.16
CA ILE A 150 -0.67 10.90 12.10
C ILE A 150 -0.29 10.04 10.88
N LEU A 151 0.95 10.17 10.40
CA LEU A 151 1.46 9.32 9.31
C LEU A 151 1.33 7.83 9.65
N GLY A 152 1.62 7.44 10.89
CA GLY A 152 1.44 6.08 11.37
C GLY A 152 -0.02 5.61 11.38
N TYR A 153 -0.99 6.46 11.71
CA TYR A 153 -2.42 6.13 11.66
C TYR A 153 -2.98 6.10 10.22
N CYS A 154 -2.70 7.13 9.42
CA CYS A 154 -3.17 7.19 8.03
C CYS A 154 -2.60 6.02 7.20
N SER A 155 -1.32 5.66 7.39
CA SER A 155 -0.68 4.57 6.66
C SER A 155 -1.18 3.17 7.04
N ARG A 156 -1.70 2.98 8.26
CA ARG A 156 -2.24 1.69 8.72
C ARG A 156 -3.74 1.51 8.43
N SER A 157 -4.47 2.60 8.24
CA SER A 157 -5.88 2.58 7.87
C SER A 157 -6.06 1.98 6.48
N LEU A 158 -7.13 1.19 6.30
CA LEU A 158 -7.49 0.66 4.99
C LEU A 158 -8.26 1.70 4.15
N LEU A 159 -8.82 2.71 4.81
CA LEU A 159 -9.64 3.78 4.24
C LEU A 159 -9.24 5.14 4.84
N PRO A 160 -8.07 5.69 4.45
CA PRO A 160 -7.51 6.90 5.06
C PRO A 160 -8.49 8.08 5.12
N THR A 161 -9.30 8.26 4.06
CA THR A 161 -10.32 9.32 4.01
C THR A 161 -11.42 9.14 5.06
N ILE A 162 -11.87 7.90 5.31
CA ILE A 162 -12.90 7.63 6.34
C ILE A 162 -12.30 7.85 7.73
N PHE A 163 -11.07 7.37 7.94
CA PHE A 163 -10.34 7.58 9.17
C PHE A 163 -10.19 9.07 9.50
N LYS A 164 -9.70 9.89 8.56
CA LYS A 164 -9.61 11.36 8.71
C LYS A 164 -10.96 11.97 9.10
N ASN A 165 -12.01 11.66 8.36
CA ASN A 165 -13.35 12.21 8.62
C ASN A 165 -13.87 11.81 10.00
N CYS A 166 -13.54 10.61 10.49
CA CYS A 166 -13.86 10.18 11.85
C CYS A 166 -13.16 11.08 12.88
N VAL A 167 -11.85 11.31 12.71
CA VAL A 167 -11.06 12.16 13.62
C VAL A 167 -11.62 13.57 13.64
N GLN A 168 -11.83 14.19 12.48
CA GLN A 168 -12.39 15.54 12.35
C GLN A 168 -13.82 15.66 12.89
N GLY A 169 -14.62 14.59 12.79
CA GLY A 169 -15.99 14.57 13.29
C GLY A 169 -16.11 14.44 14.81
N ILE A 170 -15.14 13.78 15.45
CA ILE A 170 -15.13 13.55 16.91
C ILE A 170 -14.34 14.65 17.62
N TYR A 171 -13.25 15.11 17.03
CA TYR A 171 -12.40 16.16 17.57
C TYR A 171 -13.15 17.50 17.59
N THR A 172 -13.86 17.74 18.69
CA THR A 172 -14.66 18.94 18.96
C THR A 172 -14.31 19.47 20.36
N GLU A 173 -14.69 20.71 20.66
CA GLU A 173 -14.11 21.59 21.69
C GLU A 173 -14.08 21.09 23.16
N GLU A 174 -14.66 19.93 23.50
CA GLU A 174 -14.45 19.27 24.79
C GLU A 174 -13.29 18.27 24.72
N MET A 175 -12.08 18.85 24.82
CA MET A 175 -10.77 18.26 25.14
C MET A 175 -10.75 16.74 25.38
N THR A 176 -10.66 15.99 24.28
CA THR A 176 -10.18 14.61 24.28
C THR A 176 -8.76 14.62 23.72
N ASP A 177 -7.87 13.77 24.25
CA ASP A 177 -6.51 13.63 23.71
C ASP A 177 -6.61 13.24 22.21
N PRO A 178 -5.98 13.97 21.27
CA PRO A 178 -5.97 13.60 19.86
C PRO A 178 -5.58 12.14 19.60
N MET A 179 -4.70 11.58 20.44
CA MET A 179 -4.28 10.19 20.33
C MET A 179 -5.42 9.23 20.66
N ASP A 180 -6.22 9.52 21.69
CA ASP A 180 -7.39 8.71 22.06
C ASP A 180 -8.44 8.71 20.94
N VAL A 181 -8.63 9.86 20.26
CA VAL A 181 -9.55 9.96 19.12
C VAL A 181 -9.05 9.15 17.93
N MET A 182 -7.76 9.25 17.59
CA MET A 182 -7.16 8.47 16.51
C MET A 182 -7.20 6.96 16.80
N ASP A 183 -6.98 6.54 18.05
CA ASP A 183 -7.13 5.14 18.46
C ASP A 183 -8.57 4.65 18.31
N ALA A 184 -9.56 5.41 18.79
CA ALA A 184 -10.97 5.05 18.62
C ALA A 184 -11.38 4.95 17.14
N CYS A 185 -10.90 5.86 16.29
CA CYS A 185 -11.21 5.87 14.87
C CYS A 185 -10.53 4.73 14.10
N VAL A 186 -9.29 4.36 14.44
CA VAL A 186 -8.61 3.26 13.76
C VAL A 186 -9.20 1.91 14.17
N GLU A 187 -9.62 1.76 15.42
CA GLU A 187 -10.36 0.57 15.87
C GLU A 187 -11.69 0.44 15.12
N ALA A 188 -12.44 1.53 14.96
CA ALA A 188 -13.69 1.54 14.21
C ALA A 188 -13.51 1.21 12.71
N ASP A 189 -12.38 1.56 12.09
CA ASP A 189 -12.05 1.19 10.70
C ASP A 189 -11.89 -0.33 10.54
N TYR A 190 -11.28 -1.00 11.53
CA TYR A 190 -11.14 -2.46 11.55
C TYR A 190 -12.44 -3.18 11.95
N ASP A 191 -13.19 -2.62 12.90
CA ASP A 191 -14.47 -3.10 13.40
C ASP A 191 -15.66 -2.56 12.60
N ALA A 192 -15.47 -2.26 11.32
CA ALA A 192 -16.55 -2.05 10.37
C ALA A 192 -16.93 -3.38 9.67
N PRO A 193 -17.64 -4.33 10.31
CA PRO A 193 -18.20 -5.46 9.59
C PRO A 193 -19.39 -4.96 8.76
N GLN A 194 -19.26 -4.99 7.43
CA GLN A 194 -20.33 -5.47 6.53
C GLN A 194 -21.71 -4.79 6.66
N VAL A 195 -21.83 -3.52 7.08
CA VAL A 195 -23.14 -2.85 7.14
C VAL A 195 -23.56 -2.52 5.70
N PHE A 196 -24.38 -3.42 5.13
CA PHE A 196 -24.85 -3.50 3.74
C PHE A 196 -23.94 -4.21 2.73
N LEU A 197 -23.63 -5.48 2.97
CA LEU A 197 -23.97 -6.42 1.90
C LEU A 197 -25.44 -6.79 2.10
N PRO A 198 -26.38 -6.36 1.23
CA PRO A 198 -27.67 -7.02 1.23
C PRO A 198 -27.37 -8.51 1.04
N THR A 199 -27.76 -9.34 2.00
CA THR A 199 -27.92 -10.76 1.70
C THR A 199 -28.88 -10.79 0.53
N PHE A 200 -28.38 -11.10 -0.66
CA PHE A 200 -29.23 -11.47 -1.78
C PHE A 200 -29.88 -12.79 -1.36
N GLU A 201 -30.89 -12.71 -0.50
CA GLU A 201 -31.92 -13.72 -0.44
C GLU A 201 -32.49 -13.76 -1.84
N ARG A 202 -32.02 -14.76 -2.60
CA ARG A 202 -32.64 -15.14 -3.84
C ARG A 202 -34.06 -15.58 -3.45
N SER A 203 -35.00 -14.64 -3.47
CA SER A 203 -36.42 -14.91 -3.61
C SER A 203 -36.63 -15.61 -4.94
N GLY A 204 -36.29 -16.89 -4.97
CA GLY A 204 -36.71 -17.80 -6.02
C GLY A 204 -38.24 -17.88 -5.97
N PRO A 205 -38.93 -17.84 -7.12
CA PRO A 205 -40.36 -17.96 -7.14
C PRO A 205 -40.75 -19.37 -6.71
N GLY A 206 -41.67 -19.45 -5.75
CA GLY A 206 -42.54 -20.58 -5.41
C GLY A 206 -42.01 -21.99 -5.66
N SER A 207 -41.79 -22.73 -4.57
CA SER A 207 -42.08 -24.17 -4.57
C SER A 207 -42.86 -24.49 -3.31
N GLY A 208 -44.16 -24.76 -3.49
CA GLY A 208 -45.01 -25.29 -2.44
C GLY A 208 -44.63 -26.73 -2.09
N THR A 209 -44.77 -27.06 -0.81
CA THR A 209 -45.03 -28.37 -0.17
C THR A 209 -44.88 -28.07 1.33
N GLY A 210 -45.82 -28.26 2.26
CA GLY A 210 -46.89 -29.25 2.39
C GLY A 210 -46.49 -30.28 3.46
N ALA A 211 -46.94 -30.11 4.72
CA ALA A 211 -47.13 -31.12 5.80
C ALA A 211 -47.12 -30.39 7.18
N THR A 212 -48.25 -30.16 7.86
CA THR A 212 -48.90 -31.04 8.86
C THR A 212 -47.99 -31.53 9.98
N GLU A 213 -48.10 -30.94 11.17
CA GLU A 213 -48.74 -31.53 12.37
C GLU A 213 -49.00 -30.44 13.43
#